data_AF-A0A432ZWW7-F1
#
_entry.id   AF-A0A432ZWW7-F1
#
_cell.length_a   1.000
_cell.length_b   1.000
_cell.length_c   1.000
_cell.angle_alpha   90.00
_cell.angle_beta   90.00
_cell.angle_gamma   90.00
#
_symmetry.space_group_name_H-M   'P 1'
#
loop_
_entity.id
_entity.type
_entity.pdbx_description
1 polymer ?
#
loop_
_entity_poly.entity_id
_entity_poly.type
_entity_poly.pdbx_seq_one_letter_code
_entity_poly.pdbx_strand_id
1 'polypeptide(L)'
;MPQTKKIDINKLPDIPEQLNNTKDFKNIKPYIKKKQWEIIPTLSISKELAISFRKEAKEKKWKLSTLMEQILIERYGKENKNNEDD
;
A
#
# COMPACT_ATOMS: atom_id res chain seq x y z
N MET A 1 17.69 10.02 28.35
CA MET A 1 17.01 9.65 27.08
C MET A 1 15.69 10.41 27.02
N PRO A 2 15.37 11.14 25.93
CA PRO A 2 14.09 11.81 25.82
C PRO A 2 12.98 10.77 25.64
N GLN A 3 11.93 10.86 26.46
CA GLN A 3 10.76 9.98 26.36
C GLN A 3 9.88 10.47 25.21
N THR A 4 9.56 9.60 24.24
CA THR A 4 8.60 9.90 23.19
C THR A 4 7.18 9.82 23.76
N LYS A 5 6.47 10.94 23.82
CA LYS A 5 5.03 10.95 24.16
C LYS A 5 4.25 10.29 23.03
N LYS A 6 3.50 9.23 23.33
CA LYS A 6 2.54 8.64 22.39
C LYS A 6 1.38 9.60 22.23
N ILE A 7 1.16 10.10 21.02
CA ILE A 7 0.03 10.97 20.69
C ILE A 7 -1.20 10.06 20.49
N ASP A 8 -2.25 10.32 21.27
CA ASP A 8 -3.54 9.63 21.13
C ASP A 8 -4.29 10.21 19.93
N ILE A 9 -4.28 9.48 18.82
CA ILE A 9 -4.89 9.84 17.53
C ILE A 9 -6.40 10.08 17.66
N ASN A 10 -7.05 9.52 18.67
CA ASN A 10 -8.50 9.68 18.89
C ASN A 10 -8.85 10.97 19.65
N LYS A 11 -7.85 11.71 20.14
CA LYS A 11 -8.01 13.01 20.82
C LYS A 11 -7.54 14.19 19.97
N LEU A 12 -7.25 13.97 18.69
CA LEU A 12 -6.95 15.06 17.78
C LEU A 12 -8.23 15.90 17.62
N PRO A 13 -8.19 17.23 17.85
CA PRO A 13 -9.32 18.08 17.58
C PRO A 13 -9.65 18.01 16.09
N ASP A 14 -10.94 18.01 15.75
CA ASP A 14 -11.38 18.11 14.37
C ASP A 14 -10.72 19.32 13.70
N ILE A 15 -10.26 19.12 12.47
CA ILE A 15 -9.63 20.17 11.69
C ILE A 15 -10.65 21.32 11.57
N PRO A 16 -10.34 22.54 12.04
CA PRO A 16 -11.29 23.64 11.98
C PRO A 16 -11.68 23.89 10.52
N GLU A 17 -12.98 24.02 10.23
CA GLU A 17 -13.52 24.19 8.86
C GLU A 17 -12.83 25.31 8.06
N GLN A 18 -12.27 26.31 8.75
CA GLN A 18 -11.51 27.40 8.17
C GLN A 18 -10.23 26.94 7.43
N LEU A 19 -9.65 25.80 7.81
CA LEU A 19 -8.47 25.21 7.18
C LEU A 19 -8.82 24.42 5.90
N ASN A 20 -10.09 24.03 5.70
CA ASN A 20 -10.50 23.35 4.46
C ASN A 20 -10.53 24.31 3.25
N ASN A 21 -10.54 25.63 3.50
CA ASN A 21 -10.65 26.66 2.47
C ASN A 21 -9.30 27.22 1.99
N THR A 22 -8.19 26.88 2.63
CA THR A 22 -6.85 27.24 2.12
C THR A 22 -6.53 26.43 0.88
N LYS A 23 -5.94 27.08 -0.13
CA LYS A 23 -5.53 26.45 -1.40
C LYS A 23 -4.63 25.23 -1.17
N ASP A 24 -3.89 25.23 -0.07
CA ASP A 24 -2.96 24.17 0.33
C ASP A 24 -3.66 22.87 0.76
N PHE A 25 -4.92 22.94 1.23
CA PHE A 25 -5.69 21.78 1.70
C PHE A 25 -6.71 21.24 0.68
N LYS A 26 -7.01 22.00 -0.39
CA LYS A 26 -7.97 21.61 -1.44
C LYS A 26 -7.57 20.36 -2.24
N ASN A 27 -6.29 19.97 -2.22
CA ASN A 27 -5.77 18.82 -2.95
C ASN A 27 -5.41 17.62 -2.06
N ILE A 28 -5.74 17.68 -0.77
CA ILE A 28 -5.47 16.55 0.13
C ILE A 28 -6.52 15.48 -0.14
N LYS A 29 -6.12 14.44 -0.88
CA LYS A 29 -6.94 13.24 -0.99
C LYS A 29 -7.20 12.69 0.42
N PRO A 30 -8.44 12.34 0.76
CA PRO A 30 -8.74 11.75 2.06
C PRO A 30 -7.89 10.48 2.23
N TYR A 31 -7.27 10.35 3.40
CA TYR A 31 -6.53 9.13 3.73
C TYR A 31 -7.53 7.97 3.82
N ILE A 32 -7.49 7.08 2.82
CA ILE A 32 -8.25 5.83 2.87
C ILE A 32 -7.38 4.82 3.63
N LYS A 33 -7.78 4.51 4.86
CA LYS A 33 -7.14 3.47 5.65
C LYS A 33 -7.37 2.13 4.97
N LYS A 34 -6.30 1.56 4.40
CA LYS A 34 -6.34 0.20 3.86
C LYS A 34 -6.68 -0.80 4.96
N LYS A 35 -7.48 -1.82 4.64
CA LYS A 35 -7.80 -2.87 5.60
C LYS A 35 -6.56 -3.72 5.84
N GLN A 36 -6.38 -4.23 7.06
CA GLN A 36 -5.17 -4.97 7.43
C GLN A 36 -4.91 -6.19 6.52
N TRP A 37 -5.96 -6.85 6.03
CA TRP A 37 -5.87 -8.00 5.14
C TRP A 37 -5.47 -7.66 3.69
N GLU A 38 -5.51 -6.38 3.30
CA GLU A 38 -5.04 -5.89 1.98
C GLU A 38 -3.53 -5.58 1.98
N ILE A 39 -2.87 -5.70 3.13
CA ILE A 39 -1.47 -5.33 3.33
C ILE A 39 -0.64 -6.61 3.38
N ILE A 40 0.30 -6.76 2.46
CA ILE A 40 1.27 -7.85 2.51
C ILE A 40 2.23 -7.60 3.68
N PRO A 41 2.38 -8.55 4.62
CA PRO A 41 3.31 -8.39 5.74
C PRO A 41 4.76 -8.30 5.25
N THR A 42 5.64 -7.79 6.10
CA THR A 42 7.08 -7.86 5.84
C THR A 42 7.53 -9.31 5.71
N LEU A 43 8.06 -9.66 4.55
CA LEU A 43 8.50 -11.00 4.22
C LEU A 43 10.02 -11.14 4.43
N SER A 44 10.43 -12.19 5.13
CA SER A 44 11.82 -12.65 5.16
C SER A 44 12.04 -13.65 4.04
N ILE A 45 12.89 -13.32 3.07
CA ILE A 45 13.22 -14.18 1.93
C ILE A 45 14.73 -14.37 1.82
N SER A 46 15.15 -15.43 1.12
CA SER A 46 16.58 -15.68 0.90
C SER A 46 17.24 -14.53 0.10
N LYS A 47 18.52 -14.28 0.38
CA LYS A 47 19.28 -13.20 -0.26
C LYS A 47 19.30 -13.34 -1.79
N GLU A 48 19.51 -14.56 -2.28
CA GLU A 48 19.57 -14.87 -3.71
C GLU A 48 18.24 -14.57 -4.42
N LEU A 49 17.12 -14.98 -3.82
CA LEU A 49 15.80 -14.71 -4.37
C LEU A 49 15.50 -13.20 -4.36
N ALA A 50 15.89 -12.48 -3.30
CA ALA A 50 15.72 -11.04 -3.24
C ALA A 50 16.52 -10.31 -4.33
N ILE A 51 17.74 -10.77 -4.64
CA ILE A 51 18.57 -10.20 -5.71
C ILE A 51 17.92 -10.44 -7.07
N SER A 52 17.50 -11.67 -7.36
CA SER A 52 16.83 -12.02 -8.62
C SER A 52 15.54 -11.23 -8.82
N PHE A 53 14.71 -11.14 -7.78
CA PHE A 53 13.47 -10.37 -7.81
C PHE A 53 13.72 -8.86 -8.08
N ARG A 54 14.72 -8.28 -7.43
CA ARG A 54 15.10 -6.87 -7.67
C ARG A 54 15.66 -6.64 -9.07
N LYS A 55 16.42 -7.61 -9.60
CA LYS A 55 16.95 -7.55 -10.96
C LYS A 55 15.83 -7.55 -11.99
N GLU A 56 14.88 -8.48 -11.86
CA GLU A 56 13.71 -8.56 -12.74
C GLU A 56 12.88 -7.28 -12.70
N ALA A 57 12.61 -6.75 -11.50
CA ALA A 57 11.87 -5.49 -11.36
C ALA A 57 12.60 -4.33 -12.07
N LYS A 58 13.93 -4.27 -11.96
CA LYS A 58 14.75 -3.24 -12.63
C LYS A 58 14.70 -3.38 -14.15
N GLU A 59 14.82 -4.59 -14.68
CA GLU A 59 14.75 -4.87 -16.11
C GLU A 59 13.39 -4.47 -16.70
N LYS A 60 12.30 -4.74 -15.98
CA LYS A 60 10.94 -4.34 -16.35
C LYS A 60 10.61 -2.87 -16.05
N LYS A 61 11.53 -2.13 -15.41
CA LYS A 61 11.29 -0.76 -14.90
C LYS A 61 10.07 -0.66 -13.97
N TRP A 62 9.81 -1.71 -13.20
CA TRP A 62 8.70 -1.80 -12.27
C TRP A 62 9.13 -1.54 -10.82
N LYS A 63 8.18 -1.09 -10.01
CA LYS A 63 8.33 -1.11 -8.55
C LYS A 63 8.28 -2.56 -8.07
N LEU A 64 8.98 -2.86 -6.98
CA LEU A 64 8.95 -4.18 -6.35
C LEU A 64 7.53 -4.63 -6.01
N SER A 65 6.70 -3.71 -5.49
CA SER A 65 5.30 -3.97 -5.19
C SER A 65 4.49 -4.32 -6.44
N THR A 66 4.75 -3.65 -7.57
CA THR A 66 4.07 -3.92 -8.84
C THR A 66 4.44 -5.29 -9.38
N LEU A 67 5.72 -5.66 -9.34
CA LEU A 67 6.13 -7.01 -9.76
C LEU A 67 5.50 -8.08 -8.85
N MET A 68 5.48 -7.87 -7.54
CA MET A 68 4.83 -8.77 -6.59
C MET A 68 3.34 -8.92 -6.91
N GLU A 69 2.64 -7.82 -7.14
CA GLU A 69 1.22 -7.81 -7.51
C GLU A 69 0.96 -8.59 -8.80
N GLN A 70 1.76 -8.38 -9.85
CA GLN A 70 1.65 -9.13 -11.09
C GLN A 70 1.83 -10.64 -10.87
N ILE A 71 2.85 -11.05 -10.10
CA ILE A 71 3.06 -12.46 -9.76
C ILE A 71 1.86 -13.04 -8.99
N LEU A 72 1.29 -12.28 -8.05
CA LEU A 72 0.12 -12.71 -7.29
C LEU A 72 -1.13 -12.83 -8.18
N ILE A 73 -1.34 -11.89 -9.11
CA ILE A 73 -2.43 -11.95 -10.10
C ILE A 73 -2.24 -13.15 -11.01
N GLU A 74 -1.04 -13.40 -11.50
CA GLU A 74 -0.76 -14.54 -12.38
C GLU A 74 -1.00 -15.89 -11.68
N ARG A 75 -0.68 -15.96 -10.37
CA ARG A 75 -0.79 -17.19 -9.58
C ARG A 75 -2.21 -17.44 -9.06
N TYR A 76 -2.89 -16.41 -8.56
CA TYR A 76 -4.18 -16.53 -7.86
C TYR A 76 -5.34 -15.84 -8.60
N GLY A 77 -5.05 -14.92 -9.52
CA GLY A 77 -6.07 -14.16 -10.27
C GLY A 77 -6.72 -14.92 -11.43
N LYS A 78 -6.29 -16.16 -11.71
CA LYS A 78 -6.87 -16.99 -12.79
C LYS A 78 -8.16 -17.71 -12.40
N GLU A 79 -8.58 -17.68 -11.14
CA GLU A 79 -9.74 -18.47 -10.68
C GLU A 79 -11.12 -17.85 -10.97
N ASN A 80 -11.23 -16.63 -11.56
CA ASN A 80 -12.54 -15.99 -11.79
C ASN A 80 -12.74 -15.47 -13.23
N LYS A 81 -12.77 -16.38 -14.21
CA LYS A 81 -13.40 -16.12 -15.53
C LYS A 81 -14.23 -17.30 -16.06
N ASN A 82 -14.85 -18.07 -15.17
CA ASN A 82 -15.98 -18.95 -15.50
C ASN A 82 -17.25 -18.43 -14.80
N ASN A 83 -17.74 -17.26 -15.22
CA ASN A 83 -19.20 -17.04 -15.29
C ASN A 83 -19.45 -17.05 -16.80
N GLU A 84 -19.73 -18.20 -17.41
CA GLU A 84 -21.10 -18.68 -17.61
C GLU A 84 -21.99 -17.52 -18.10
N ASP A 85 -22.06 -17.42 -19.43
CA ASP A 85 -23.23 -16.93 -20.16
C ASP A 85 -24.48 -17.54 -19.53
N ASP A 86 -25.40 -16.70 -19.03
CA ASP A 86 -26.83 -16.99 -18.87
C ASP A 86 -27.61 -15.82 -19.47
#